data_AF-A0A349ESZ9-F1
#
_entry.id   AF-A0A349ESZ9-F1
#
_cell.length_a   1.000
_cell.length_b   1.000
_cell.length_c   1.000
_cell.angle_alpha   90.00
_cell.angle_beta   90.00
_cell.angle_gamma   90.00
#
_symmetry.space_group_name_H-M   'P 1'
#
loop_
_entity.id
_entity.type
_entity.pdbx_description
1 polymer ?
#
loop_
_entity_poly.entity_id
_entity_poly.type
_entity_poly.pdbx_seq_one_letter_code
_entity_poly.pdbx_strand_id
1 'polypeptide(L)'
;MVLTGIHIGAYGKDLGDGSFRLADLIESILVKNPTLKRLRISSIEESEIDEHLLHLIEKEERIVPHLHIPLQSGSSSVLKRMKRKYDTASFLKKLDTIRSLRKEVAITTDVIVGFPLESDEEFKETMDFCAKAKFAEIHVFPFSSRPLTYAATLKDTDPAIKKERTHELLALSKKMRLEYEKRFFGKPVEVLFESYSAKEKKYYGHTPNYLLVGIESDTPLEGQIKTIIYNPSVASD
;
A
#
# COMPACT_ATOMS: atom_id res chain seq x y z
N MET A 1 -3.95 -5.78 -15.24
CA MET A 1 -5.17 -6.22 -14.53
C MET A 1 -5.02 -5.91 -13.05
N VAL A 2 -6.11 -5.47 -12.41
CA VAL A 2 -6.15 -5.17 -10.97
C VAL A 2 -7.26 -5.99 -10.35
N LEU A 3 -6.95 -6.78 -9.32
CA LEU A 3 -7.96 -7.44 -8.50
C LEU A 3 -8.38 -6.49 -7.39
N THR A 4 -9.67 -6.26 -7.27
CA THR A 4 -10.27 -5.31 -6.31
C THR A 4 -11.46 -5.93 -5.60
N GLY A 5 -11.75 -5.43 -4.40
CA GLY A 5 -12.88 -5.85 -3.58
C GLY A 5 -12.89 -5.11 -2.25
N ILE A 6 -13.98 -5.23 -1.50
CA ILE A 6 -14.09 -4.65 -0.15
C ILE A 6 -13.15 -5.38 0.83
N HIS A 7 -13.05 -6.70 0.71
CA HIS A 7 -12.17 -7.56 1.51
C HIS A 7 -11.68 -8.72 0.64
N ILE A 8 -10.62 -8.47 -0.13
CA ILE A 8 -10.22 -9.40 -1.18
C ILE A 8 -9.69 -10.74 -0.66
N GLY A 9 -9.00 -10.77 0.49
CA GLY A 9 -8.51 -12.03 1.06
C GLY A 9 -9.61 -12.90 1.69
N ALA A 10 -10.83 -12.39 1.81
CA ALA A 10 -12.00 -13.20 2.12
C ALA A 10 -12.54 -13.98 0.92
N TYR A 11 -12.01 -13.76 -0.29
CA TYR A 11 -12.45 -14.46 -1.49
C TYR A 11 -12.49 -15.97 -1.28
N GLY A 12 -13.62 -16.57 -1.63
CA GLY A 12 -13.85 -18.00 -1.57
C GLY A 12 -14.29 -18.53 -0.20
N LYS A 13 -14.29 -17.72 0.87
CA LYS A 13 -14.86 -18.12 2.19
C LYS A 13 -16.35 -18.49 2.12
N ASP A 14 -17.07 -17.88 1.20
CA ASP A 14 -18.49 -18.08 0.93
C ASP A 14 -18.77 -19.09 -0.19
N LEU A 15 -17.74 -19.68 -0.80
CA LEU A 15 -17.86 -20.61 -1.93
C LEU A 15 -17.52 -22.04 -1.52
N GLY A 16 -18.42 -22.99 -1.83
CA GLY A 16 -18.18 -24.41 -1.60
C GLY A 16 -17.88 -24.74 -0.13
N ASP A 17 -16.82 -25.49 0.12
CA ASP A 17 -16.29 -25.78 1.46
C ASP A 17 -15.31 -24.72 1.98
N GLY A 18 -15.11 -23.64 1.22
CA GLY A 18 -14.18 -22.58 1.53
C GLY A 18 -12.70 -22.95 1.35
N SER A 19 -12.37 -24.05 0.65
CA SER A 19 -10.98 -24.45 0.42
C SER A 19 -10.28 -23.61 -0.66
N PHE A 20 -11.01 -23.13 -1.67
CA PHE A 20 -10.48 -22.27 -2.72
C PHE A 20 -10.35 -20.83 -2.21
N ARG A 21 -9.12 -20.31 -2.12
CA ARG A 21 -8.80 -18.99 -1.55
C ARG A 21 -8.31 -18.02 -2.61
N LEU A 22 -8.00 -16.80 -2.18
CA LEU A 22 -7.47 -15.75 -3.04
C LEU A 22 -6.20 -16.17 -3.80
N ALA A 23 -5.28 -16.88 -3.14
CA ALA A 23 -4.05 -17.36 -3.80
C ALA A 23 -4.36 -18.32 -4.96
N ASP A 24 -5.30 -19.26 -4.76
CA ASP A 24 -5.72 -20.20 -5.81
C ASP A 24 -6.39 -19.49 -6.99
N LEU A 25 -7.17 -18.44 -6.71
CA LEU A 25 -7.74 -17.57 -7.75
C LEU A 25 -6.63 -16.89 -8.56
N ILE A 26 -5.66 -16.28 -7.88
CA ILE A 26 -4.55 -15.57 -8.52
C ILE A 26 -3.77 -16.54 -9.40
N GLU A 27 -3.39 -17.71 -8.88
CA GLU A 27 -2.69 -18.74 -9.64
C GLU A 27 -3.52 -19.19 -10.85
N SER A 28 -4.82 -19.47 -10.66
CA SER A 28 -5.73 -19.85 -11.75
C SER A 28 -5.80 -18.80 -12.86
N ILE A 29 -5.83 -17.52 -12.50
CA ILE A 29 -5.82 -16.42 -13.47
C ILE A 29 -4.49 -16.38 -14.21
N LEU A 30 -3.37 -16.49 -13.50
CA LEU A 30 -2.03 -16.48 -14.09
C LEU A 30 -1.82 -17.65 -15.06
N VAL A 31 -2.26 -18.85 -14.70
CA VAL A 31 -2.19 -20.05 -15.57
C VAL A 31 -3.05 -19.88 -16.82
N LYS A 32 -4.30 -19.40 -16.66
CA LYS A 32 -5.23 -19.24 -17.79
C LYS A 32 -4.89 -18.07 -18.71
N ASN A 33 -4.04 -17.13 -18.27
CA ASN A 33 -3.69 -15.92 -19.00
C ASN A 33 -2.16 -15.77 -19.12
N PRO A 34 -1.49 -16.62 -19.92
CA PRO A 34 -0.03 -16.60 -20.06
C PRO A 34 0.51 -15.28 -20.64
N THR A 35 -0.31 -14.54 -21.39
CA THR A 35 0.06 -13.24 -21.98
C THR A 35 -0.10 -12.05 -21.03
N LEU A 36 -0.69 -12.26 -19.84
CA LEU A 36 -0.90 -11.20 -18.86
C LEU A 36 0.44 -10.62 -18.41
N LYS A 37 0.60 -9.30 -18.59
CA LYS A 37 1.86 -8.61 -18.24
C LYS A 37 1.95 -8.20 -16.76
N ARG A 38 0.83 -7.73 -16.19
CA ARG A 38 0.77 -7.21 -14.82
C ARG A 38 -0.54 -7.60 -14.14
N LEU A 39 -0.42 -8.18 -12.95
CA LEU A 39 -1.48 -8.43 -11.98
C LEU A 39 -1.16 -7.63 -10.73
N ARG A 40 -2.06 -6.73 -10.35
CA ARG A 40 -1.99 -5.97 -9.10
C ARG A 40 -3.08 -6.45 -8.16
N ILE A 41 -2.75 -6.59 -6.89
CA ILE A 41 -3.68 -6.83 -5.80
C ILE A 41 -3.96 -5.47 -5.17
N SER A 42 -5.24 -5.14 -4.95
CA SER A 42 -5.64 -3.96 -4.18
C SER A 42 -5.28 -4.11 -2.69
N SER A 43 -5.95 -3.35 -1.82
CA SER A 43 -5.84 -3.52 -0.36
C SER A 43 -6.05 -4.97 0.07
N ILE A 44 -5.14 -5.47 0.91
CA ILE A 44 -5.18 -6.82 1.52
C ILE A 44 -4.73 -6.71 2.98
N GLU A 45 -5.44 -7.39 3.89
CA GLU A 45 -5.08 -7.41 5.31
C GLU A 45 -3.84 -8.33 5.52
N GLU A 46 -3.01 -8.01 6.52
CA GLU A 46 -1.76 -8.72 6.80
C GLU A 46 -1.97 -10.21 7.13
N SER A 47 -3.10 -10.53 7.74
CA SER A 47 -3.50 -11.88 8.16
C SER A 47 -3.97 -12.73 6.99
N GLU A 48 -4.27 -12.10 5.85
CA GLU A 48 -4.69 -12.77 4.62
C GLU A 48 -3.51 -13.08 3.69
N ILE A 49 -2.32 -12.58 4.02
CA ILE A 49 -1.08 -12.90 3.31
C ILE A 49 -0.52 -14.20 3.90
N ASP A 50 -1.08 -15.32 3.45
CA ASP A 50 -0.65 -16.66 3.83
C ASP A 50 0.59 -17.14 3.06
N GLU A 51 1.09 -18.33 3.39
CA GLU A 51 2.28 -18.91 2.75
C GLU A 51 2.09 -19.16 1.26
N HIS A 52 0.86 -19.47 0.81
CA HIS A 52 0.58 -19.69 -0.60
C HIS A 52 0.69 -18.38 -1.38
N LEU A 53 0.10 -17.29 -0.87
CA LEU A 53 0.24 -15.98 -1.49
C LEU A 53 1.68 -15.46 -1.44
N LEU A 54 2.42 -15.70 -0.35
CA LEU A 54 3.84 -15.36 -0.26
C LEU A 54 4.66 -16.10 -1.33
N HIS A 55 4.37 -17.39 -1.56
CA HIS A 55 5.02 -18.16 -2.61
C HIS A 55 4.75 -17.58 -4.00
N LEU A 56 3.49 -17.24 -4.29
CA LEU A 56 3.13 -16.59 -5.56
C LEU A 56 3.84 -15.24 -5.71
N ILE A 57 3.84 -14.41 -4.67
CA ILE A 57 4.55 -13.12 -4.66
C ILE A 57 6.03 -13.33 -4.97
N GLU A 58 6.67 -14.36 -4.41
CA GLU A 58 8.09 -14.66 -4.65
C GLU A 58 8.35 -15.11 -6.10
N LYS A 59 7.55 -16.03 -6.63
CA LYS A 59 7.84 -16.73 -7.89
C LYS A 59 7.26 -16.07 -9.14
N GLU A 60 6.11 -15.41 -9.04
CA GLU A 60 5.40 -14.89 -10.22
C GLU A 60 5.70 -13.42 -10.49
N GLU A 61 6.53 -13.14 -11.49
CA GLU A 61 6.93 -11.77 -11.88
C GLU A 61 5.76 -10.90 -12.37
N ARG A 62 4.70 -11.55 -12.85
CA ARG A 62 3.47 -10.88 -13.28
C ARG A 62 2.72 -10.26 -12.10
N ILE A 63 2.90 -10.78 -10.88
CA ILE A 63 2.42 -10.12 -9.67
C ILE A 63 3.36 -8.95 -9.39
N VAL A 64 2.85 -7.74 -9.62
CA VAL A 64 3.69 -6.54 -9.52
C VAL A 64 4.16 -6.34 -8.08
N PRO A 65 5.40 -5.87 -7.85
CA PRO A 65 6.01 -5.68 -6.53
C PRO A 65 5.41 -4.45 -5.81
N HIS A 66 4.12 -4.51 -5.51
CA HIS A 66 3.39 -3.53 -4.73
C HIS A 66 2.28 -4.22 -3.93
N LEU A 67 2.24 -3.92 -2.63
CA LEU A 67 1.18 -4.35 -1.74
C LEU A 67 0.68 -3.15 -0.93
N HIS A 68 -0.63 -3.02 -0.86
CA HIS A 68 -1.27 -2.09 0.06
C HIS A 68 -1.78 -2.88 1.26
N ILE A 69 -1.16 -2.67 2.42
CA ILE A 69 -1.42 -3.44 3.66
C ILE A 69 -1.82 -2.45 4.75
N PRO A 70 -3.11 -2.30 5.09
CA PRO A 70 -3.56 -1.29 6.04
C PRO A 70 -3.08 -1.57 7.47
N LEU A 71 -2.26 -0.68 8.03
CA LEU A 71 -1.74 -0.76 9.40
C LEU A 71 -2.76 -0.24 10.41
N GLN A 72 -3.50 0.81 10.06
CA GLN A 72 -4.42 1.56 10.92
C GLN A 72 -3.74 2.35 12.05
N SER A 73 -2.88 1.73 12.86
CA SER A 73 -2.09 2.41 13.90
C SER A 73 -0.81 1.63 14.17
N GLY A 74 0.28 2.34 14.49
CA GLY A 74 1.53 1.71 14.89
C GLY A 74 1.64 1.49 16.40
N SER A 75 0.56 1.67 17.15
CA SER A 75 0.46 1.35 18.57
C SER A 75 -0.41 0.12 18.81
N SER A 76 0.14 -0.90 19.48
CA SER A 76 -0.58 -2.15 19.76
C SER A 76 -1.80 -1.95 20.68
N SER A 77 -1.74 -0.97 21.60
CA SER A 77 -2.88 -0.64 22.47
C SER A 77 -4.02 0.02 21.68
N VAL A 78 -3.70 0.92 20.74
CA VAL A 78 -4.67 1.52 19.81
C VAL A 78 -5.28 0.45 18.90
N LEU A 79 -4.46 -0.41 18.29
CA LEU A 79 -4.91 -1.53 17.44
C LEU A 79 -5.90 -2.45 18.18
N LYS A 80 -5.62 -2.76 19.45
CA LYS A 80 -6.54 -3.54 20.29
C LYS A 80 -7.88 -2.83 20.50
N ARG A 81 -7.88 -1.50 20.69
CA ARG A 81 -9.14 -0.71 20.79
C ARG A 81 -9.88 -0.64 19.45
N MET A 82 -9.15 -0.65 18.34
CA MET A 82 -9.70 -0.81 16.98
C MET A 82 -10.17 -2.24 16.66
N LYS A 83 -10.07 -3.18 17.60
CA LYS A 83 -10.43 -4.60 17.45
C LYS A 83 -9.63 -5.33 16.37
N ARG A 84 -8.41 -4.88 16.09
CA ARG A 84 -7.47 -5.61 15.22
C ARG A 84 -6.96 -6.85 15.94
N LYS A 85 -6.74 -7.92 15.17
CA LYS A 85 -6.31 -9.25 15.66
C LYS A 85 -4.80 -9.46 15.57
N TYR A 86 -4.06 -8.41 15.22
CA TYR A 86 -2.61 -8.37 15.09
C TYR A 86 -2.02 -7.29 16.01
N ASP A 87 -0.73 -7.39 16.24
CA ASP A 87 0.08 -6.38 16.91
C ASP A 87 1.16 -5.83 15.97
N THR A 88 1.87 -4.81 16.40
CA THR A 88 2.90 -4.17 15.58
C THR A 88 4.09 -5.08 15.31
N ALA A 89 4.46 -5.95 16.26
CA ALA A 89 5.58 -6.87 16.10
C ALA A 89 5.33 -7.91 14.99
N SER A 90 4.16 -8.53 15.01
CA SER A 90 3.72 -9.50 13.99
C SER A 90 3.55 -8.84 12.62
N PHE A 91 2.99 -7.64 12.58
CA PHE A 91 2.88 -6.84 11.35
C PHE A 91 4.27 -6.56 10.75
N LEU A 92 5.22 -6.06 11.55
CA LEU A 92 6.57 -5.75 11.08
C LEU A 92 7.29 -7.00 10.56
N LYS A 93 7.17 -8.12 11.27
CA LYS A 93 7.74 -9.40 10.83
C LYS A 93 7.18 -9.80 9.46
N LYS A 94 5.88 -9.64 9.23
CA LYS A 94 5.26 -9.90 7.92
C LYS A 94 5.84 -9.01 6.83
N LEU A 95 6.04 -7.72 7.10
CA LEU A 95 6.66 -6.80 6.13
C LEU A 95 8.10 -7.23 5.79
N ASP A 96 8.87 -7.63 6.81
CA ASP A 96 10.25 -8.09 6.62
C ASP A 96 10.31 -9.38 5.78
N THR A 97 9.40 -10.33 6.02
CA THR A 97 9.25 -11.53 5.18
C THR A 97 8.97 -11.14 3.73
N ILE A 98 7.98 -10.28 3.47
CA ILE A 98 7.62 -9.85 2.11
C ILE A 98 8.82 -9.20 1.41
N ARG A 99 9.56 -8.32 2.10
CA ARG A 99 10.76 -7.66 1.54
C ARG A 99 11.91 -8.62 1.27
N SER A 100 12.02 -9.69 2.06
CA SER A 100 13.02 -10.74 1.84
C SER A 100 12.74 -11.52 0.55
N LEU A 101 11.47 -11.72 0.21
CA LEU A 101 11.03 -12.40 -1.01
C LEU A 101 11.08 -11.48 -2.24
N ARG A 102 10.72 -10.20 -2.07
CA ARG A 102 10.71 -9.18 -3.13
C ARG A 102 11.37 -7.89 -2.66
N LYS A 103 12.66 -7.72 -2.93
CA LYS A 103 13.46 -6.57 -2.48
C LYS A 103 12.93 -5.20 -2.93
N GLU A 104 12.33 -5.13 -4.12
CA GLU A 104 11.83 -3.87 -4.72
C GLU A 104 10.38 -3.55 -4.38
N VAL A 105 9.73 -4.38 -3.55
CA VAL A 105 8.33 -4.22 -3.18
C VAL A 105 8.06 -2.84 -2.57
N ALA A 106 7.12 -2.11 -3.16
CA ALA A 106 6.47 -0.99 -2.51
C ALA A 106 5.42 -1.52 -1.53
N ILE A 107 5.53 -1.14 -0.27
CA ILE A 107 4.48 -1.41 0.70
C ILE A 107 3.87 -0.07 1.07
N THR A 108 2.60 0.10 0.72
CA THR A 108 1.80 1.28 1.06
C THR A 108 0.82 0.92 2.17
N THR A 109 0.37 1.89 2.94
CA THR A 109 -0.50 1.62 4.09
C THR A 109 -1.45 2.78 4.39
N ASP A 110 -2.49 2.47 5.14
CA ASP A 110 -3.40 3.46 5.72
C ASP A 110 -3.13 3.57 7.23
N VAL A 111 -3.10 4.79 7.76
CA VAL A 111 -3.01 5.07 9.19
C VAL A 111 -4.10 6.05 9.60
N ILE A 112 -4.82 5.73 10.67
CA ILE A 112 -5.82 6.57 11.29
C ILE A 112 -5.19 7.29 12.48
N VAL A 113 -5.25 8.62 12.49
CA VAL A 113 -4.74 9.44 13.61
C VAL A 113 -5.88 10.05 14.42
N GLY A 114 -5.63 10.22 15.72
CA GLY A 114 -6.59 10.75 16.68
C GLY A 114 -7.79 9.83 16.91
N PHE A 115 -7.57 8.51 16.86
CA PHE A 115 -8.56 7.55 17.33
C PHE A 115 -8.99 7.91 18.77
N PRO A 116 -10.25 7.66 19.19
CA PRO A 116 -10.69 8.04 20.53
C PRO A 116 -9.78 7.48 21.62
N LEU A 117 -9.39 8.37 22.55
CA LEU A 117 -8.46 8.10 23.66
C LEU A 117 -7.00 7.79 23.24
N GLU A 118 -6.58 8.10 22.02
CA GLU A 118 -5.18 7.98 21.60
C GLU A 118 -4.30 9.03 22.30
N SER A 119 -3.36 8.57 23.15
CA SER A 119 -2.41 9.45 23.84
C SER A 119 -1.28 9.94 22.92
N ASP A 120 -0.51 10.91 23.38
CA ASP A 120 0.66 11.41 22.65
C ASP A 120 1.76 10.35 22.54
N GLU A 121 1.93 9.51 23.56
CA GLU A 121 2.83 8.36 23.53
C GLU A 121 2.42 7.33 22.48
N GLU A 122 1.12 7.01 22.38
CA GLU A 122 0.62 6.06 21.38
C GLU A 122 0.73 6.61 19.95
N PHE A 123 0.57 7.92 19.78
CA PHE A 123 0.86 8.57 18.51
C PHE A 123 2.36 8.52 18.18
N LYS A 124 3.23 8.75 19.16
CA LYS A 124 4.68 8.61 18.99
C LYS A 124 5.09 7.18 18.63
N GLU A 125 4.51 6.17 19.27
CA GLU A 125 4.68 4.75 18.88
C GLU A 125 4.31 4.53 17.41
N THR A 126 3.23 5.17 16.95
CA THR A 126 2.82 5.10 15.54
C THR A 126 3.86 5.72 14.60
N MET A 127 4.40 6.88 14.95
CA MET A 127 5.47 7.54 14.19
C MET A 127 6.73 6.68 14.12
N ASP A 128 7.18 6.15 15.27
CA ASP A 128 8.37 5.30 15.39
C ASP A 128 8.19 4.00 14.60
N PHE A 129 7.00 3.39 14.68
CA PHE A 129 6.67 2.21 13.90
C PHE A 129 6.74 2.49 12.41
N CYS A 130 6.10 3.56 11.94
CA CYS A 130 6.08 3.92 10.52
C CYS A 130 7.50 4.16 9.99
N ALA A 131 8.34 4.87 10.74
CA ALA A 131 9.74 5.10 10.41
C ALA A 131 10.54 3.79 10.32
N LYS A 132 10.33 2.86 11.25
CA LYS A 132 10.95 1.52 11.22
C LYS A 132 10.45 0.67 10.06
N ALA A 133 9.15 0.73 9.81
CA ALA A 133 8.47 -0.04 8.78
C ALA A 133 8.80 0.44 7.37
N LYS A 134 9.29 1.68 7.16
CA LYS A 134 9.76 2.19 5.85
C LYS A 134 8.74 1.99 4.73
N PHE A 135 7.50 2.40 4.96
CA PHE A 135 6.46 2.37 3.92
C PHE A 135 6.86 3.25 2.73
N ALA A 136 6.52 2.81 1.53
CA ALA A 136 6.70 3.61 0.32
C ALA A 136 5.76 4.82 0.35
N GLU A 137 4.57 4.65 0.91
CA GLU A 137 3.58 5.71 1.07
C GLU A 137 2.65 5.38 2.24
N ILE A 138 2.24 6.41 2.97
CA ILE A 138 1.23 6.33 4.03
C ILE A 138 0.09 7.27 3.66
N HIS A 139 -1.11 6.73 3.51
CA HIS A 139 -2.32 7.53 3.51
C HIS A 139 -2.75 7.78 4.95
N VAL A 140 -2.89 9.05 5.30
CA VAL A 140 -3.23 9.46 6.66
C VAL A 140 -4.68 9.93 6.70
N PHE A 141 -5.48 9.30 7.54
CA PHE A 141 -6.87 9.64 7.74
C PHE A 141 -7.08 10.13 9.17
N PRO A 142 -7.55 11.37 9.40
CA PRO A 142 -8.02 11.73 10.73
C PRO A 142 -9.24 10.89 11.09
N PHE A 143 -9.30 10.38 12.32
CA PHE A 143 -10.44 9.59 12.78
C PHE A 143 -11.75 10.37 12.60
N SER A 144 -12.73 9.70 11.99
CA SER A 144 -14.07 10.20 11.79
C SER A 144 -15.05 9.20 12.41
N SER A 145 -15.81 9.66 13.41
CA SER A 145 -16.79 8.83 14.09
C SER A 145 -17.88 8.37 13.11
N ARG A 146 -18.18 7.07 13.12
CA ARG A 146 -19.24 6.48 12.31
C ARG A 146 -20.37 6.01 13.22
N PRO A 147 -21.63 6.38 12.95
CA PRO A 147 -22.77 5.91 13.74
C PRO A 147 -22.77 4.39 13.93
N LEU A 148 -23.30 3.92 15.06
CA LEU A 148 -23.45 2.49 15.41
C LEU A 148 -22.13 1.71 15.60
N THR A 149 -20.98 2.38 15.69
CA THR A 149 -19.70 1.72 15.98
C THR A 149 -19.32 1.82 17.46
N TYR A 150 -18.49 0.89 17.95
CA TYR A 150 -17.91 0.98 19.29
C TYR A 150 -17.12 2.29 19.49
N ALA A 151 -16.40 2.74 18.46
CA ALA A 151 -15.64 3.98 18.55
C ALA A 151 -16.54 5.23 18.72
N ALA A 152 -17.78 5.20 18.24
CA ALA A 152 -18.73 6.30 18.41
C ALA A 152 -19.23 6.48 19.84
N THR A 153 -19.05 5.49 20.73
CA THR A 153 -19.41 5.61 22.15
C THR A 153 -18.30 6.24 22.99
N LEU A 154 -17.11 6.45 22.41
CA LEU A 154 -15.94 7.01 23.07
C LEU A 154 -15.87 8.52 22.88
N LYS A 155 -15.18 9.21 23.81
CA LYS A 155 -14.90 10.64 23.67
C LYS A 155 -13.92 10.86 22.53
N ASP A 156 -14.33 11.64 21.55
CA ASP A 156 -13.51 11.93 20.37
C ASP A 156 -12.32 12.84 20.71
N THR A 157 -11.27 12.71 19.91
CA THR A 157 -10.05 13.53 19.98
C THR A 157 -10.32 14.91 19.37
N ASP A 158 -9.70 15.95 19.95
CA ASP A 158 -9.83 17.33 19.45
C ASP A 158 -9.43 17.41 17.96
N PRO A 159 -10.25 18.05 17.09
CA PRO A 159 -9.92 18.26 15.69
C PRO A 159 -8.56 18.93 15.45
N ALA A 160 -8.10 19.81 16.34
CA ALA A 160 -6.79 20.44 16.25
C ALA A 160 -5.66 19.40 16.40
N ILE A 161 -5.78 18.50 17.38
CA ILE A 161 -4.82 17.40 17.60
C ILE A 161 -4.81 16.46 16.39
N LYS A 162 -5.98 16.09 15.84
CA LYS A 162 -6.06 15.26 14.63
C LYS A 162 -5.35 15.90 13.44
N LYS A 163 -5.52 17.22 13.28
CA LYS A 163 -4.89 17.99 12.21
C LYS A 163 -3.37 18.06 12.36
N GLU A 164 -2.87 18.29 13.57
CA GLU A 164 -1.44 18.30 13.89
C GLU A 164 -0.80 16.93 13.59
N ARG A 165 -1.35 15.86 14.18
CA ARG A 165 -0.89 14.48 13.96
C ARG A 165 -0.91 14.06 12.48
N THR A 166 -1.92 14.52 11.74
CA THR A 166 -2.00 14.30 10.29
C THR A 166 -0.84 14.97 9.55
N HIS A 167 -0.52 16.23 9.87
CA HIS A 167 0.60 16.94 9.24
C HIS A 167 1.94 16.28 9.55
N GLU A 168 2.16 15.88 10.81
CA GLU A 168 3.40 15.20 11.22
C GLU A 168 3.60 13.88 10.48
N LEU A 169 2.56 13.03 10.42
CA LEU A 169 2.67 11.74 9.77
C LEU A 169 2.79 11.86 8.24
N LEU A 170 2.13 12.86 7.62
CA LEU A 170 2.32 13.17 6.20
C LEU A 170 3.76 13.64 5.91
N ALA A 171 4.35 14.46 6.79
CA ALA A 171 5.75 14.88 6.65
C ALA A 171 6.71 13.68 6.74
N LEU A 172 6.47 12.76 7.67
CA LEU A 172 7.22 11.50 7.76
C LEU A 172 7.04 10.63 6.50
N SER A 173 5.81 10.48 6.02
CA SER A 173 5.46 9.76 4.79
C SER A 173 6.24 10.32 3.59
N LYS A 174 6.22 11.64 3.40
CA LYS A 174 6.96 12.32 2.32
C LYS A 174 8.47 12.07 2.40
N LYS A 175 9.05 12.12 3.61
CA LYS A 175 10.47 11.80 3.81
C LYS A 175 10.78 10.36 3.40
N MET A 176 9.96 9.40 3.82
CA MET A 176 10.17 7.99 3.47
C MET A 176 9.94 7.70 1.99
N ARG A 177 8.96 8.36 1.36
CA ARG A 177 8.71 8.30 -0.08
C ARG A 177 9.94 8.73 -0.88
N LEU A 178 10.55 9.86 -0.52
CA LEU A 178 11.78 10.31 -1.16
C LEU A 178 12.95 9.32 -0.98
N GLU A 179 13.11 8.74 0.22
CA GLU A 179 14.12 7.70 0.45
C GLU A 179 13.83 6.42 -0.34
N TYR A 180 12.56 6.10 -0.56
CA TYR A 180 12.14 4.99 -1.41
C TYR A 180 12.49 5.24 -2.88
N GLU A 181 12.14 6.40 -3.42
CA GLU A 181 12.42 6.80 -4.81
C GLU A 181 13.90 6.85 -5.14
N LYS A 182 14.72 7.37 -4.22
CA LYS A 182 16.18 7.45 -4.37
C LYS A 182 16.83 6.10 -4.70
N ARG A 183 16.21 4.99 -4.29
CA ARG A 183 16.69 3.63 -4.62
C ARG A 183 16.63 3.31 -6.10
N PHE A 184 15.86 4.06 -6.88
CA PHE A 184 15.60 3.86 -8.30
C PHE A 184 16.23 4.94 -9.19
N PHE A 185 16.77 6.02 -8.61
CA PHE A 185 17.43 7.05 -9.40
C PHE A 185 18.59 6.50 -10.22
N GLY A 186 18.62 6.88 -11.51
CA GLY A 186 19.57 6.40 -12.50
C GLY A 186 19.30 5.00 -13.05
N LYS A 187 18.25 4.30 -12.57
CA LYS A 187 17.93 2.95 -13.04
C LYS A 187 16.88 2.96 -14.16
N PRO A 188 16.96 2.02 -15.12
CA PRO A 188 15.87 1.77 -16.06
C PRO A 188 14.67 1.17 -15.32
N VAL A 189 13.48 1.73 -15.55
CA VAL A 189 12.21 1.24 -15.01
C VAL A 189 11.16 1.13 -16.11
N GLU A 190 10.32 0.11 -16.04
CA GLU A 190 9.19 -0.05 -16.96
C GLU A 190 7.97 0.72 -16.46
N VAL A 191 7.46 1.65 -17.24
CA VAL A 191 6.30 2.48 -16.89
C VAL A 191 5.13 2.10 -17.79
N LEU A 192 3.96 1.81 -17.19
CA LEU A 192 2.71 1.77 -17.93
C LEU A 192 2.11 3.17 -17.90
N PHE A 193 2.01 3.83 -19.04
CA PHE A 193 1.38 5.14 -19.15
C PHE A 193 -0.13 5.01 -19.25
N GLU A 194 -0.86 5.72 -18.41
CA GLU A 194 -2.29 5.52 -18.16
C GLU A 194 -3.11 6.77 -18.48
N SER A 195 -2.49 7.96 -18.46
CA SER A 195 -3.19 9.22 -18.67
C SER A 195 -2.30 10.31 -19.27
N TYR A 196 -2.94 11.30 -19.86
CA TYR A 196 -2.30 12.53 -20.35
C TYR A 196 -2.92 13.75 -19.67
N SER A 197 -2.08 14.63 -19.13
CA SER A 197 -2.48 15.93 -18.59
C SER A 197 -2.30 17.00 -19.65
N ALA A 198 -3.40 17.49 -20.23
CA ALA A 198 -3.35 18.61 -21.19
C ALA A 198 -2.80 19.90 -20.56
N LYS A 199 -2.99 20.08 -19.23
CA LYS A 199 -2.50 21.24 -18.48
C LYS A 199 -0.97 21.24 -18.37
N GLU A 200 -0.38 20.08 -18.09
CA GLU A 200 1.06 19.92 -17.89
C GLU A 200 1.79 19.45 -19.15
N LYS A 201 1.05 19.08 -20.20
CA LYS A 201 1.55 18.49 -21.45
C LYS A 201 2.39 17.22 -21.23
N LYS A 202 2.02 16.44 -20.22
CA LYS A 202 2.75 15.24 -19.79
C LYS A 202 1.85 14.00 -19.78
N TYR A 203 2.46 12.87 -20.11
CA TYR A 203 1.91 11.54 -19.89
C TYR A 203 2.32 11.03 -18.52
N TYR A 204 1.35 10.51 -17.76
CA TYR A 204 1.57 9.94 -16.45
C TYR A 204 1.37 8.44 -16.48
N GLY A 205 2.22 7.75 -15.72
CA GLY A 205 2.18 6.31 -15.61
C GLY A 205 2.86 5.81 -14.36
N HIS A 206 2.62 4.53 -14.08
CA HIS A 206 3.19 3.87 -12.90
C HIS A 206 4.12 2.73 -13.28
N THR A 207 5.20 2.61 -12.52
CA THR A 207 6.04 1.40 -12.51
C THR A 207 5.31 0.25 -11.80
N PRO A 208 5.78 -1.01 -11.94
CA PRO A 208 5.19 -2.14 -11.20
C PRO A 208 5.13 -1.89 -9.69
N ASN A 209 6.21 -1.33 -9.15
CA ASN A 209 6.38 -0.92 -7.76
C ASN A 209 5.82 0.49 -7.44
N TYR A 210 4.91 1.01 -8.26
CA TYR A 210 4.10 2.18 -7.95
C TYR A 210 4.85 3.53 -7.82
N LEU A 211 6.00 3.66 -8.46
CA LEU A 211 6.61 4.98 -8.69
C LEU A 211 5.81 5.70 -9.77
N LEU A 212 5.45 6.95 -9.51
CA LEU A 212 4.77 7.81 -10.47
C LEU A 212 5.80 8.47 -11.39
N VAL A 213 5.54 8.40 -12.69
CA VAL A 213 6.38 8.98 -13.73
C VAL A 213 5.55 9.92 -14.58
N GLY A 214 6.04 11.14 -14.80
CA GLY A 214 5.48 12.11 -15.74
C GLY A 214 6.52 12.53 -16.79
N ILE A 215 6.24 12.29 -18.07
CA ILE A 215 7.12 12.68 -19.18
C ILE A 215 6.38 13.38 -20.31
N GLU A 216 7.08 14.24 -21.03
CA GLU A 216 6.63 14.76 -22.32
C GLU A 216 6.95 13.74 -23.42
N SER A 217 6.12 13.69 -24.47
CA SER A 217 6.32 12.79 -25.61
C SER A 217 5.61 13.34 -26.83
N ASP A 218 6.26 13.26 -27.99
CA ASP A 218 5.69 13.65 -29.30
C ASP A 218 4.68 12.61 -29.83
N THR A 219 4.67 11.41 -29.24
CA THR A 219 3.74 10.33 -29.58
C THR A 219 2.85 9.97 -28.40
N PRO A 220 1.57 9.60 -28.61
CA PRO A 220 0.70 9.10 -27.55
C PRO A 220 1.33 7.90 -26.84
N LEU A 221 1.26 7.89 -25.50
CA LEU A 221 1.83 6.83 -24.66
C LEU A 221 0.77 6.02 -23.92
N GLU A 222 -0.49 6.45 -23.87
CA GLU A 222 -1.53 5.77 -23.10
C GLU A 222 -1.68 4.30 -23.51
N GLY A 223 -1.74 3.42 -22.51
CA GLY A 223 -1.79 1.97 -22.68
C GLY A 223 -0.46 1.31 -23.05
N GLN A 224 0.63 2.08 -23.23
CA GLN A 224 1.94 1.54 -23.58
C GLN A 224 2.82 1.35 -22.34
N ILE A 225 3.60 0.28 -22.38
CA ILE A 225 4.72 0.07 -21.46
C ILE A 225 6.00 0.54 -22.13
N LYS A 226 6.75 1.44 -21.48
CA LYS A 226 8.05 1.92 -21.95
C LYS A 226 9.07 1.85 -20.84
N THR A 227 10.32 1.55 -21.19
CA THR A 227 11.45 1.64 -20.28
C THR A 227 12.03 3.04 -20.33
N ILE A 228 12.17 3.68 -19.17
CA ILE A 228 12.79 5.00 -19.02
C ILE A 228 13.78 5.01 -17.87
N ILE A 229 14.71 5.96 -17.84
CA ILE A 229 15.62 6.14 -16.70
C ILE A 229 14.89 6.95 -15.63
N TYR A 230 14.65 6.35 -14.46
CA TYR A 230 14.00 7.04 -13.35
C TYR A 230 14.97 8.03 -12.70
N ASN A 231 14.56 9.28 -12.56
CA ASN A 231 15.37 10.36 -12.00
C ASN A 231 14.46 11.51 -11.50
N PRO A 232 14.98 12.51 -10.77
CA PRO A 232 14.15 13.58 -10.21
C PRO A 232 13.35 14.40 -11.23
N SER A 233 13.75 14.48 -12.51
CA SER A 233 13.00 15.27 -13.50
C SER A 233 11.79 14.53 -14.07
N VAL A 234 11.74 13.20 -13.93
CA VAL A 234 10.61 12.37 -14.39
C VAL A 234 9.74 11.86 -13.24
N ALA A 235 10.23 11.92 -12.00
CA ALA A 235 9.44 11.66 -10.80
C ALA A 235 8.36 12.76 -10.66
N SER A 236 7.13 12.35 -10.34
CA SER A 236 5.95 13.24 -10.37
C SER A 236 5.16 13.27 -9.06
N ASP A 237 5.81 12.98 -7.92
CA ASP A 237 5.22 12.98 -6.57
C ASP A 237 5.39 14.32 -5.81
#